data_AF-A0A6N3I3H9-F1
#
_entry.id   AF-A0A6N3I3H9-F1
#
_cell.length_a   1.000
_cell.length_b   1.000
_cell.length_c   1.000
_cell.angle_alpha   90.00
_cell.angle_beta   90.00
_cell.angle_gamma   90.00
#
_symmetry.space_group_name_H-M   'P 1'
#
loop_
_entity.id
_entity.type
_entity.pdbx_description
1 polymer ?
#
loop_
_entity_poly.entity_id
_entity_poly.type
_entity_poly.pdbx_seq_one_letter_code
_entity_poly.pdbx_strand_id
1 'polypeptide(L)' 'MKNGKKPTLAQKKFLQDTGLDSEKWLIVKDTPEEMVIVSRIALQRRSGKTKTIRKAKK' A
#
# COMPACT_ATOMS: atom_id res chain seq x y z
N MET A 1 -11.43 -1.98 -10.62
CA MET A 1 -9.96 -2.05 -10.42
C MET A 1 -9.66 -3.17 -9.43
N LYS A 2 -9.32 -4.38 -9.90
CA LYS A 2 -9.18 -5.56 -9.00
C LYS A 2 -7.79 -5.72 -8.37
N ASN A 3 -6.76 -5.01 -8.85
CA ASN A 3 -5.37 -5.16 -8.41
C ASN A 3 -4.74 -3.77 -8.18
N GLY A 4 -4.05 -3.58 -7.04
CA GLY A 4 -3.42 -2.30 -6.68
C GLY A 4 -2.37 -1.82 -7.70
N LYS A 5 -2.08 -0.52 -7.68
CA LYS A 5 -1.09 0.14 -8.55
C LYS A 5 0.32 0.02 -7.97
N LYS A 6 1.33 0.05 -8.83
CA LYS A 6 2.73 0.18 -8.40
C LYS A 6 2.91 1.52 -7.66
N PRO A 7 3.56 1.54 -6.48
CA PRO A 7 3.78 2.77 -5.74
C PRO A 7 4.61 3.80 -6.53
N THR A 8 4.19 5.07 -6.48
CA THR A 8 4.98 6.22 -6.96
C THR A 8 6.17 6.49 -6.03
N LEU A 9 7.12 7.34 -6.42
CA LEU A 9 8.30 7.65 -5.60
C LEU A 9 7.94 8.13 -4.19
N ALA A 10 6.94 9.02 -4.06
CA ALA A 10 6.49 9.51 -2.76
C ALA A 10 5.86 8.39 -1.91
N GLN A 11 5.07 7.51 -2.53
CA GLN A 11 4.46 6.37 -1.85
C GLN A 11 5.51 5.33 -1.44
N LYS A 12 6.58 5.14 -2.23
CA LYS A 12 7.71 4.27 -1.87
C LYS A 12 8.41 4.76 -0.60
N LYS A 13 8.71 6.07 -0.53
CA LYS A 13 9.30 6.69 0.66
C LYS A 13 8.39 6.49 1.88
N PHE A 14 7.10 6.80 1.74
CA PHE A 14 6.13 6.58 2.81
C PHE A 14 6.07 5.12 3.28
N LEU A 15 6.06 4.16 2.35
CA LEU A 15 6.09 2.74 2.71
C LEU A 15 7.37 2.37 3.47
N GLN A 16 8.53 2.83 3.00
CA GLN A 16 9.81 2.60 3.68
C GLN A 16 9.83 3.20 5.09
N ASP A 17 9.30 4.42 5.26
CA ASP A 17 9.18 5.09 6.56
C ASP A 17 8.29 4.29 7.54
N THR A 18 7.32 3.53 7.01
CA THR A 18 6.46 2.63 7.80
C THR A 18 7.03 1.22 7.97
N GLY A 19 8.28 0.97 7.54
CA GLY A 19 8.93 -0.34 7.60
C GLY A 19 8.43 -1.35 6.56
N LEU A 20 7.78 -0.89 5.49
CA LEU A 20 7.21 -1.74 4.44
C LEU A 20 8.02 -1.68 3.14
N ASP A 21 8.26 -2.85 2.57
CA ASP A 21 8.97 -3.01 1.32
C ASP A 21 8.10 -2.61 0.10
N SER A 22 8.42 -1.49 -0.52
CA SER A 22 7.66 -0.94 -1.64
C SER A 22 7.57 -1.86 -2.88
N GLU A 23 8.40 -2.90 -3.00
CA GLU A 23 8.28 -3.89 -4.07
C GLU A 23 7.20 -4.93 -3.79
N LYS A 24 6.98 -5.28 -2.52
CA LYS A 24 6.02 -6.31 -2.09
C LYS A 24 4.59 -5.79 -1.93
N TRP A 25 4.43 -4.48 -1.79
CA TRP A 25 3.15 -3.81 -1.55
C TRP A 25 2.69 -3.01 -2.77
N LEU A 26 1.39 -3.06 -3.04
CA LEU A 26 0.71 -2.30 -4.09
C LEU A 26 -0.29 -1.33 -3.45
N ILE A 27 -0.48 -0.18 -4.08
CA ILE A 27 -1.38 0.87 -3.59
C ILE A 27 -2.79 0.63 -4.12
N VAL A 28 -3.75 0.45 -3.23
CA VAL A 28 -5.18 0.33 -3.56
C VAL A 28 -5.84 1.70 -3.54
N LYS A 29 -5.56 2.47 -2.49
CA LYS A 29 -6.11 3.82 -2.27
C LYS A 29 -5.03 4.67 -1.60
N ASP A 30 -4.89 5.91 -2.05
CA ASP A 30 -3.97 6.86 -1.44
C ASP A 30 -4.68 8.19 -1.27
N THR A 31 -5.08 8.50 -0.03
CA THR A 31 -5.67 9.77 0.35
C THR A 31 -4.73 10.53 1.29
N PRO A 32 -5.00 11.82 1.59
CA PRO A 32 -4.24 12.55 2.60
C PRO A 32 -4.33 11.93 4.01
N GLU A 33 -5.42 11.21 4.31
CA GLU A 33 -5.68 10.67 5.65
C GLU A 33 -5.22 9.21 5.81
N GLU A 34 -5.28 8.43 4.74
CA GLU A 34 -4.95 7.01 4.78
C GLU A 34 -4.35 6.50 3.47
N MET A 35 -3.54 5.46 3.58
CA MET A 35 -3.06 4.67 2.46
C MET A 35 -3.53 3.22 2.64
N VAL A 36 -4.33 2.74 1.70
CA VAL A 36 -4.74 1.33 1.65
C VAL A 36 -3.83 0.62 0.67
N ILE A 37 -3.21 -0.46 1.14
CA ILE A 37 -2.27 -1.27 0.38
C ILE A 37 -2.69 -2.73 0.37
N VAL A 38 -2.18 -3.48 -0.60
CA VAL A 38 -2.36 -4.93 -0.70
C VAL A 38 -1.01 -5.57 -0.99
N SER A 39 -0.71 -6.70 -0.36
CA SER A 39 0.52 -7.42 -0.67
C SER A 39 0.35 -8.24 -1.95
N ARG A 40 1.42 -8.35 -2.74
CA ARG A 40 1.42 -9.21 -3.93
C ARG A 40 1.11 -10.67 -3.60
N ILE A 41 1.58 -11.15 -2.45
CA ILE A 41 1.33 -12.50 -1.96
C ILE A 41 -0.17 -12.70 -1.67
N ALA A 42 -0.85 -11.73 -1.05
CA ALA A 42 -2.28 -11.82 -0.79
C ALA A 42 -3.11 -11.88 -2.08
N LEU A 43 -2.66 -11.19 -3.14
CA LEU A 43 -3.27 -11.28 -4.47
C LEU A 43 -3.02 -12.65 -5.12
N GLN A 44 -1.80 -13.17 -5.05
CA GLN A 44 -1.47 -14.52 -5.55
C GLN A 44 -2.32 -15.59 -4.86
N ARG A 45 -2.52 -15.46 -3.54
CA ARG A 45 -3.37 -16.37 -2.75
C ARG A 45 -4.87 -16.13 -2.90
N ARG A 46 -5.30 -15.20 -3.77
CA ARG A 46 -6.70 -14.78 -3.98
C ARG A 46 -7.44 -14.38 -2.68
N SER A 47 -6.71 -14.05 -1.62
CA SER A 47 -7.32 -13.67 -0.33
C SER A 47 -7.78 -12.22 -0.32
N GLY A 48 -7.17 -11.35 -1.15
CA GLY A 48 -7.58 -9.95 -1.29
C GLY A 48 -7.39 -9.07 -0.04
N LYS A 49 -6.73 -9.58 1.01
CA LYS A 49 -6.53 -8.85 2.27
C LYS A 49 -5.72 -7.57 2.06
N THR A 50 -6.33 -6.45 2.37
CA THR A 50 -5.70 -5.13 2.37
C THR A 50 -5.22 -4.75 3.76
N LYS A 51 -4.25 -3.84 3.81
CA LYS A 51 -3.77 -3.18 5.03
C LYS A 51 -4.01 -1.67 4.88
N THR A 52 -4.57 -1.04 5.89
CA THR A 52 -4.73 0.41 5.94
C THR A 52 -3.67 1.01 6.85
N ILE A 53 -2.99 2.04 6.37
CA ILE A 53 -2.01 2.83 7.13
C ILE A 53 -2.59 4.23 7.28
N ARG A 54 -2.82 4.67 8.51
CA ARG A 54 -3.23 6.04 8.79
C ARG A 54 -2.04 6.97 8.61
N LYS A 55 -2.19 8.02 7.82
CA LYS A 55 -1.23 9.11 7.76
C LYS A 55 -1.53 10.02 8.93
N ALA A 56 -0.58 10.21 9.83
CA ALA A 56 -0.75 11.19 10.90
C ALA A 56 -0.98 12.57 10.26
N LYS A 57 -2.02 13.29 10.70
CA LYS A 57 -2.12 14.72 10.41
C LYS A 57 -0.96 15.38 11.16
N LYS A 58 0.01 15.86 10.40
CA LYS A 58 1.10 16.69 10.92
C LYS A 58 0.56 18.09 11.22
#